data_AF-A0A5K7S3G3-F1
#
_entry.id   AF-A0A5K7S3G3-F1
#
_cell.length_a   1.000
_cell.length_b   1.000
_cell.length_c   1.000
_cell.angle_alpha   90.00
_cell.angle_beta   90.00
_cell.angle_gamma   90.00
#
_symmetry.space_group_name_H-M   'P 1'
#
loop_
_entity.id
_entity.type
_entity.pdbx_description
1 polymer ?
#
loop_
_entity_poly.entity_id
_entity_poly.type
_entity_poly.pdbx_seq_one_letter_code
_entity_poly.pdbx_strand_id
1 'polypeptide(L)' 'MQPLLLKIESKVSQSFQIRKDIRPNFYSTWHYHEELELTLILKGSGTWFAGDSIGQFSAGDLVNQI' A
#
# COMPACT_ATOMS: atom_id res chain seq x y z
N MET A 1 -0.70 -17.66 -6.77
CA MET A 1 -1.87 -16.77 -6.50
C MET A 1 -2.00 -15.81 -7.67
N GLN A 2 -3.22 -15.50 -8.11
CA GLN A 2 -3.46 -14.50 -9.14
C GLN A 2 -3.68 -13.14 -8.45
N PRO A 3 -2.81 -12.13 -8.65
CA PRO A 3 -2.99 -10.83 -8.04
C PRO A 3 -4.17 -10.10 -8.68
N LEU A 4 -4.88 -9.30 -7.90
CA LEU A 4 -6.04 -8.55 -8.36
C LEU A 4 -5.60 -7.22 -8.97
N LEU A 5 -6.06 -6.89 -10.18
CA LEU A 5 -5.93 -5.52 -10.69
C LEU A 5 -6.81 -4.59 -9.86
N LEU A 6 -6.20 -3.65 -9.15
CA LEU A 6 -6.92 -2.61 -8.43
C LEU A 6 -6.92 -1.33 -9.28
N LYS A 7 -8.06 -1.00 -9.89
CA LYS A 7 -8.14 0.22 -10.70
C LYS A 7 -8.16 1.47 -9.82
N ILE A 8 -7.17 2.33 -9.99
CA ILE A 8 -7.14 3.65 -9.34
C ILE A 8 -7.79 4.66 -10.29
N GLU A 9 -8.91 5.26 -9.86
CA GLU A 9 -9.60 6.27 -10.68
C GLU A 9 -8.89 7.62 -10.59
N SER A 10 -8.08 7.99 -11.58
CA SER A 10 -7.46 9.31 -11.66
C SER A 10 -8.38 10.34 -12.33
N LYS A 11 -8.35 11.58 -11.84
CA LYS A 11 -8.97 12.74 -12.51
C LYS A 11 -7.88 13.55 -13.21
N VAL A 12 -8.20 14.14 -14.36
CA VAL A 12 -7.25 14.90 -15.20
C VAL A 12 -6.49 16.00 -14.44
N SER A 13 -7.09 16.57 -13.39
CA SER A 13 -6.48 17.62 -12.56
C SER A 13 -5.87 17.14 -11.24
N GLN A 14 -5.70 15.83 -11.03
CA GLN A 14 -5.11 15.26 -9.81
C GLN A 14 -3.87 14.41 -10.14
N SER A 15 -2.73 14.78 -9.55
CA SER A 15 -1.46 14.06 -9.71
C SER A 15 -1.23 12.97 -8.66
N PHE A 16 -1.98 12.98 -7.56
CA PHE A 16 -1.92 11.96 -6.51
C PHE A 16 -3.24 11.85 -5.75
N GLN A 17 -3.41 10.77 -5.00
CA GLN A 17 -4.51 10.56 -4.06
C GLN A 17 -3.95 10.26 -2.67
N ILE A 18 -4.70 10.63 -1.64
CA ILE A 18 -4.37 10.31 -0.24
C ILE A 18 -5.52 9.53 0.35
N ARG A 19 -5.20 8.38 0.94
CA ARG A 19 -6.13 7.52 1.68
C ARG A 19 -5.60 7.32 3.09
N LYS A 20 -6.52 7.24 4.06
CA LYS A 20 -6.20 6.85 5.45
C LYS A 20 -6.97 5.61 5.81
N ASP A 21 -6.25 4.52 6.04
CA ASP A 21 -6.82 3.24 6.44
C ASP A 21 -6.58 2.98 7.94
N ILE A 22 -7.64 2.60 8.66
CA ILE A 22 -7.57 2.22 10.08
C ILE A 22 -8.20 0.85 10.22
N ARG A 23 -7.37 -0.19 10.37
CA ARG A 23 -7.80 -1.59 10.48
C ARG A 23 -6.91 -2.34 11.48
N PRO A 24 -7.43 -3.39 12.14
CA PRO A 24 -6.61 -4.20 13.06
C PRO A 24 -5.52 -4.98 12.30
N ASN A 25 -5.80 -5.42 11.08
CA ASN A 25 -4.84 -6.04 10.16
C ASN A 25 -5.04 -5.44 8.76
N PHE A 26 -3.94 -5.23 8.04
CA PHE A 26 -3.96 -4.69 6.67
C PHE A 26 -3.81 -5.81 5.63
N TYR A 27 -4.42 -5.60 4.46
CA TYR A 27 -4.30 -6.39 3.23
C TYR A 27 -4.60 -7.91 3.34
N SER A 28 -5.81 -8.31 2.96
CA SER A 28 -6.19 -9.74 2.83
C SER A 28 -5.96 -10.32 1.43
N THR A 29 -5.55 -9.51 0.45
CA THR A 29 -5.48 -9.92 -0.97
C THR A 29 -4.35 -9.20 -1.69
N TRP A 30 -3.53 -9.97 -2.41
CA TRP A 30 -2.48 -9.44 -3.28
C TRP A 30 -3.12 -8.70 -4.46
N HIS A 31 -2.65 -7.49 -4.72
CA HIS A 31 -3.14 -6.63 -5.79
C HIS A 31 -1.99 -5.91 -6.47
N TYR A 32 -2.27 -5.34 -7.64
CA TYR A 32 -1.32 -4.53 -8.40
C TYR A 32 -2.07 -3.40 -9.12
N HIS A 33 -1.34 -2.32 -9.40
CA HIS A 33 -1.76 -1.18 -10.20
C HIS A 33 -0.52 -0.48 -10.77
N GLU A 34 -0.69 0.39 -11.77
CA GLU A 34 0.44 1.03 -12.47
C GLU A 34 1.01 2.21 -11.68
N GLU A 35 0.23 2.77 -10.76
CA GLU A 35 0.62 3.92 -9.93
C GLU A 35 1.62 3.53 -8.82
N LEU A 36 2.46 4.47 -8.40
CA LEU A 36 3.31 4.30 -7.22
C LEU A 36 2.50 4.51 -5.93
N GLU A 37 2.58 3.58 -4.97
CA GLU A 37 1.94 3.71 -3.65
C GLU A 37 2.98 3.92 -2.54
N LEU A 38 2.85 5.02 -1.79
CA LEU A 38 3.62 5.30 -0.59
C LEU A 38 2.73 5.20 0.64
N THR A 39 3.16 4.42 1.63
CA THR A 39 2.42 4.19 2.87
C THR A 39 3.22 4.69 4.07
N LEU A 40 2.70 5.71 4.78
CA LEU A 40 3.23 6.13 6.07
C LEU A 40 2.52 5.38 7.20
N ILE A 41 3.27 4.64 8.00
CA ILE A 41 2.72 3.91 9.14
C ILE A 41 2.56 4.86 10.33
N LEU A 42 1.34 5.33 10.58
CA LEU A 42 1.07 6.24 11.71
C LEU A 42 1.08 5.52 13.07
N LYS A 43 0.70 4.24 13.11
CA LYS A 43 0.65 3.43 14.34
C LYS A 43 0.70 1.95 14.00
N GLY A 44 1.35 1.16 14.86
CA GLY A 44 1.45 -0.29 14.75
C GLY A 44 2.82 -0.76 14.24
N SER A 45 2.95 -2.06 14.06
CA SER A 45 4.14 -2.73 13.52
C SER A 45 3.72 -4.03 12.87
N GLY A 46 4.53 -4.55 11.97
CA GLY A 46 4.26 -5.84 11.34
C GLY A 46 5.19 -6.14 10.18
N THR A 47 4.77 -7.09 9.35
CA THR A 47 5.48 -7.50 8.15
C THR A 47 4.80 -6.92 6.93
N TRP A 48 5.57 -6.34 6.00
CA TRP A 48 5.09 -5.98 4.68
C TRP A 48 5.65 -6.93 3.62
N PHE A 49 4.90 -7.06 2.53
CA PHE A 49 5.26 -7.87 1.36
C PHE A 49 4.97 -7.01 0.12
N ALA A 50 5.93 -6.87 -0.79
CA ALA A 50 5.75 -6.21 -2.07
C ALA A 50 6.59 -6.94 -3.12
N GLY A 51 5.94 -7.40 -4.19
CA GLY A 51 6.58 -8.26 -5.20
C GLY A 51 7.24 -9.50 -4.58
N ASP A 52 8.56 -9.59 -4.72
CA ASP A 52 9.44 -10.63 -4.18
C ASP A 52 10.14 -10.24 -2.86
N SER A 53 9.84 -9.06 -2.34
CA SER A 53 10.46 -8.49 -1.15
C SER A 53 9.55 -8.61 0.07
N ILE A 54 10.17 -8.89 1.22
CA ILE A 54 9.53 -8.98 2.53
C ILE A 54 10.35 -8.18 3.53
N GLY A 55 9.68 -7.47 4.43
CA GLY A 55 10.34 -6.69 5.47
C GLY A 55 9.47 -6.45 6.68
N GLN A 56 10.07 -5.87 7.72
CA GLN A 56 9.35 -5.39 8.89
C GLN A 56 9.07 -3.89 8.75
N PHE A 57 8.00 -3.42 9.37
CA PHE A 57 7.70 -2.01 9.54
C PHE A 57 7.27 -1.72 10.98
N SER A 58 7.39 -0.46 11.35
CA SER A 58 7.04 0.12 12.63
C SER A 58 6.43 1.51 12.44
N ALA A 59 5.88 2.09 13.51
CA ALA A 59 5.30 3.42 13.46
C ALA A 59 6.38 4.47 13.11
N GLY A 60 6.08 5.32 12.12
CA GLY A 60 6.99 6.31 11.56
C GLY A 60 7.63 5.88 10.24
N ASP A 61 7.59 4.58 9.90
CA ASP A 61 8.18 4.11 8.65
C ASP A 61 7.37 4.54 7.43
N LEU A 62 8.08 4.94 6.38
CA LEU A 62 7.54 5.18 5.05
C LEU A 62 7.91 4.00 4.16
N VAL A 63 6.91 3.22 3.76
CA VAL A 63 7.09 2.00 2.94
C VAL A 63 6.59 2.27 1.53
N ASN A 64 7.37 1.82 0.55
CA ASN A 64 6.99 1.87 -0.86
C ASN A 64 6.42 0.51 -1.28
N GLN A 65 5.25 0.51 -1.92
CA GLN A 65 4.62 -0.67 -2.48
C GLN A 65 4.56 -0.48 -4.00
N ILE A 66 5.55 -1.06 -4.69
CA ILE A 66 5.60 -1.18 -6.16
C ILE A 66 5.33 -2.65 -6.50
#